data_AF-A0A921KZM0-F1
#
_entry.id   AF-A0A921KZM0-F1
#
_cell.length_a   1.000
_cell.length_b   1.000
_cell.length_c   1.000
_cell.angle_alpha   90.00
_cell.angle_beta   90.00
_cell.angle_gamma   90.00
#
_symmetry.space_group_name_H-M   'P 1'
#
loop_
_entity.id
_entity.type
_entity.pdbx_description
1 polymer ?
#
loop_
_entity_poly.entity_id
_entity_poly.type
_entity_poly.pdbx_seq_one_letter_code
_entity_poly.pdbx_strand_id
1 'polypeptide(L)'
;MKKMYYFAATLLIMLFAACSNDHIGQDDDDGIVTDPTGEAWISLDIKTTAPKALGRALNNPDKEMGTPAESAVSKLRVIFFDENRNVTADKSFTVGTNSEAGEPGQPEGILGTAFKVPAASKRILVIANPSMDLPDAGLFNTYDDFNQAIVAVASLSTPSYFMMTNAKGDLEPSQANGDETDLTLYNSASKAESQPLSIHIDRAVAKVRVYTDNGNISSNNLKANISEPGWVLNATNKRYFPVSKRVKTWMEETSRGCITPFDQYDLGSYRIDPNHDVQPLTSDPGFTNYLQEYNYEMDAANIASSAWHPTEISVDNVEYCLENTQTADHNVWAYTTQVLFKVIYSPKGLVGPDKNVYNNPADNVNNGELVPGTDWLLVNGGYYTWNLLMDYIKAELLYKYTSEDNDPTVIYTAALSRTLNLYLKAIGTPEVSTDRGSGTPEARANEVVDNFNLKRSNVENYGAFRHGTVSYYKGGVNYYPIMIKHDDTDQVYNEYGEFGVVRNSVYDVHISKVNNPGYPNIPEPDPGTKDEDEDKYLSIRINVNPWTWYTQTEEL
;
A
#
# COMPACT_ATOMS: atom_id res chain seq x y z
N MET A 1 -105.95 12.27 25.36
CA MET A 1 -105.12 12.71 26.50
C MET A 1 -104.02 11.67 26.74
N LYS A 2 -102.81 12.06 27.17
CA LYS A 2 -101.66 11.18 27.59
C LYS A 2 -101.08 10.30 26.45
N LYS A 3 -99.81 10.50 26.05
CA LYS A 3 -98.55 9.84 26.50
C LYS A 3 -98.47 8.34 26.09
N MET A 4 -97.60 7.96 25.13
CA MET A 4 -96.16 7.59 25.26
C MET A 4 -95.94 6.30 26.09
N TYR A 5 -95.19 5.26 25.67
CA TYR A 5 -94.55 4.83 24.40
C TYR A 5 -94.48 3.26 24.43
N TYR A 6 -93.60 2.41 23.85
CA TYR A 6 -92.31 2.47 23.09
C TYR A 6 -92.05 1.11 22.35
N PHE A 7 -90.93 1.01 21.60
CA PHE A 7 -90.34 -0.19 20.93
C PHE A 7 -91.07 -0.80 19.72
N ALA A 8 -90.39 -1.27 18.66
CA ALA A 8 -88.96 -1.21 18.30
C ALA A 8 -88.78 -0.96 16.78
N ALA A 9 -87.61 -0.46 16.36
CA ALA A 9 -87.29 -0.23 14.94
C ALA A 9 -85.83 -0.61 14.64
N THR A 10 -85.59 -1.16 13.45
CA THR A 10 -84.29 -1.59 12.93
C THR A 10 -83.70 -0.55 11.97
N LEU A 11 -82.39 -0.28 12.06
CA LEU A 11 -81.54 -0.10 10.87
C LEU A 11 -80.05 -0.26 11.20
N LEU A 12 -79.27 -0.62 10.17
CA LEU A 12 -77.80 -0.60 10.17
C LEU A 12 -77.28 0.84 10.02
N ILE A 13 -76.15 1.13 10.68
CA ILE A 13 -75.18 2.14 10.24
C ILE A 13 -73.79 1.51 10.39
N MET A 14 -73.01 1.46 9.31
CA MET A 14 -71.58 1.13 9.38
C MET A 14 -70.76 2.40 9.58
N LEU A 15 -69.57 2.25 10.18
CA LEU A 15 -68.62 3.34 10.36
C LEU A 15 -68.00 3.75 9.03
N PHE A 16 -68.13 5.03 8.66
CA PHE A 16 -67.24 5.65 7.67
C PHE A 16 -65.98 6.14 8.40
N ALA A 17 -64.87 5.44 8.20
CA ALA A 17 -63.56 6.07 8.31
C ALA A 17 -63.31 6.86 7.01
N ALA A 18 -62.84 8.11 7.11
CA ALA A 18 -62.53 8.91 5.94
C ALA A 18 -61.13 8.53 5.41
N CYS A 19 -61.06 8.05 4.18
CA CYS A 19 -59.80 7.77 3.52
C CYS A 19 -59.04 9.08 3.23
N SER A 20 -57.70 9.03 3.22
CA SER A 20 -56.91 9.86 2.31
C SER A 20 -57.34 9.56 0.88
N ASN A 21 -57.33 10.56 -0.01
CA ASN A 21 -57.89 10.41 -1.35
C ASN A 21 -57.11 9.40 -2.21
N ASP A 22 -57.65 8.20 -2.39
CA ASP A 22 -57.35 7.37 -3.55
C ASP A 22 -57.88 8.09 -4.80
N HIS A 23 -57.04 8.90 -5.46
CA HIS A 23 -57.43 9.53 -6.71
C HIS A 23 -57.31 8.49 -7.83
N ILE A 24 -58.43 7.80 -8.12
CA ILE A 24 -58.57 6.98 -9.33
C ILE A 24 -58.76 7.93 -10.54
N GLY A 25 -57.71 8.70 -10.82
CA GLY A 25 -57.45 9.37 -12.08
C GLY A 25 -56.48 8.51 -12.90
N GLN A 26 -56.51 8.66 -14.23
CA GLN A 26 -55.59 7.97 -15.12
C GLN A 26 -54.35 8.85 -15.38
N ASP A 27 -53.67 9.22 -14.29
CA ASP A 27 -52.38 9.89 -14.31
C ASP A 27 -51.28 8.85 -14.00
N ASP A 28 -50.19 8.87 -14.76
CA ASP A 28 -48.98 8.11 -14.43
C ASP A 28 -48.24 8.81 -13.28
N ASP A 29 -48.82 8.80 -12.07
CA ASP A 29 -48.16 9.24 -10.84
C ASP A 29 -46.84 8.48 -10.71
N ASP A 30 -45.71 9.17 -10.84
CA ASP A 30 -44.38 8.58 -10.66
C ASP A 30 -44.19 8.10 -9.20
N GLY A 31 -44.94 8.66 -8.26
CA GLY A 31 -44.93 8.36 -6.84
C GLY A 31 -43.81 9.04 -6.08
N ILE A 32 -43.15 10.05 -6.66
CA ILE A 32 -41.99 10.74 -6.09
C ILE A 32 -42.44 11.75 -5.01
N VAL A 33 -41.79 11.70 -3.86
CA VAL A 33 -42.05 12.62 -2.74
C VAL A 33 -41.27 13.91 -2.93
N THR A 34 -42.01 15.01 -3.12
CA THR A 34 -41.46 16.37 -3.31
C THR A 34 -41.66 17.29 -2.10
N ASP A 35 -42.56 16.92 -1.18
CA ASP A 35 -42.71 17.57 0.13
C ASP A 35 -41.62 17.04 1.09
N PRO A 36 -40.76 17.89 1.70
CA PRO A 36 -39.70 17.44 2.60
C PRO A 36 -40.22 16.99 3.99
N THR A 37 -41.52 17.07 4.26
CA THR A 37 -42.10 16.72 5.57
C THR A 37 -42.56 15.26 5.66
N GLY A 38 -42.40 14.66 6.85
CA GLY A 38 -42.83 13.28 7.11
C GLY A 38 -41.81 12.22 6.67
N GLU A 39 -42.31 11.05 6.27
CA GLU A 39 -41.52 9.88 5.89
C GLU A 39 -41.76 9.48 4.43
N ALA A 40 -40.70 9.09 3.73
CA ALA A 40 -40.74 8.55 2.38
C ALA A 40 -39.97 7.21 2.30
N TRP A 41 -40.14 6.47 1.21
CA TRP A 41 -39.58 5.14 1.01
C TRP A 41 -38.38 5.13 0.06
N ILE A 42 -37.41 4.27 0.35
CA ILE A 42 -36.25 3.96 -0.50
C ILE A 42 -35.92 2.46 -0.43
N SER A 43 -35.45 1.89 -1.54
CA SER A 43 -34.84 0.56 -1.64
C SER A 43 -33.42 0.74 -2.20
N LEU A 44 -32.49 -0.15 -1.83
CA LEU A 44 -31.08 -0.04 -2.17
C LEU A 44 -30.58 -1.26 -2.95
N ASP A 45 -29.65 -0.98 -3.86
CA ASP A 45 -28.99 -1.94 -4.73
C ASP A 45 -27.47 -1.69 -4.61
N ILE A 46 -26.81 -2.45 -3.73
CA ILE A 46 -25.44 -2.16 -3.28
C ILE A 46 -24.45 -3.03 -4.05
N LYS A 47 -23.56 -2.40 -4.81
CA LYS A 47 -22.70 -3.03 -5.82
C LYS A 47 -21.22 -2.75 -5.64
N THR A 48 -20.37 -3.63 -6.16
CA THR A 48 -18.95 -3.32 -6.40
C THR A 48 -18.80 -2.36 -7.58
N THR A 49 -17.83 -1.44 -7.50
CA THR A 49 -17.36 -0.66 -8.65
C THR A 49 -16.96 -1.60 -9.79
N ALA A 50 -17.65 -1.50 -10.93
CA ALA A 50 -17.27 -2.23 -12.12
C ALA A 50 -16.01 -1.59 -12.75
N PRO A 51 -15.09 -2.39 -13.34
CA PRO A 51 -13.98 -1.83 -14.11
C PRO A 51 -14.51 -0.97 -15.27
N LYS A 52 -13.86 0.17 -15.54
CA LYS A 52 -14.23 1.01 -16.69
C LYS A 52 -14.12 0.20 -17.99
N ALA A 53 -15.15 0.24 -18.82
CA ALA A 53 -15.16 -0.46 -20.11
C ALA A 53 -14.22 0.24 -21.12
N LEU A 54 -13.00 -0.28 -21.26
CA LEU A 54 -11.98 0.26 -22.18
C LEU A 54 -11.98 -0.50 -23.52
N GLY A 55 -11.75 0.21 -24.63
CA GLY A 55 -11.59 -0.39 -25.96
C GLY A 55 -10.30 -1.22 -26.14
N ARG A 56 -9.43 -1.22 -25.13
CA ARG A 56 -8.23 -2.05 -24.99
C ARG A 56 -7.92 -2.15 -23.49
N ALA A 57 -7.68 -3.36 -22.98
CA ALA A 57 -7.17 -3.58 -21.64
C ALA A 57 -5.77 -2.96 -21.46
N LEU A 58 -5.52 -2.35 -20.29
CA LEU A 58 -4.20 -1.82 -19.94
C LEU A 58 -3.23 -2.96 -19.56
N ASN A 59 -3.70 -3.91 -18.76
CA ASN A 59 -2.93 -5.06 -18.27
C ASN A 59 -3.53 -6.39 -18.77
N ASN A 60 -2.87 -7.50 -18.45
CA ASN A 60 -3.41 -8.85 -18.62
C ASN A 60 -2.99 -9.73 -17.42
N PRO A 61 -3.91 -10.12 -16.51
CA PRO A 61 -5.34 -9.78 -16.51
C PRO A 61 -5.59 -8.27 -16.35
N ASP A 62 -6.77 -7.83 -16.78
CA ASP A 62 -7.20 -6.42 -16.81
C ASP A 62 -7.99 -5.98 -15.56
N LYS A 63 -8.23 -6.93 -14.66
CA LYS A 63 -8.91 -6.80 -13.37
C LYS A 63 -8.52 -7.96 -12.47
N GLU A 64 -8.62 -7.75 -11.16
CA GLU A 64 -8.36 -8.78 -10.16
C GLU A 64 -9.62 -9.07 -9.36
N MET A 65 -10.07 -10.33 -9.43
CA MET A 65 -11.23 -10.80 -8.67
C MET A 65 -10.84 -10.93 -7.20
N GLY A 66 -11.60 -10.28 -6.32
CA GLY A 66 -11.51 -10.56 -4.90
C GLY A 66 -11.83 -12.03 -4.60
N THR A 67 -11.26 -12.56 -3.53
CA THR A 67 -11.72 -13.85 -2.96
C THR A 67 -13.16 -13.68 -2.42
N PRO A 68 -13.90 -14.79 -2.18
CA PRO A 68 -15.23 -14.71 -1.56
C PRO A 68 -15.22 -13.95 -0.23
N ALA A 69 -14.15 -14.11 0.55
CA ALA A 69 -14.02 -13.48 1.86
C ALA A 69 -13.56 -12.00 1.78
N GLU A 70 -12.83 -11.61 0.72
CA GLU A 70 -12.60 -10.21 0.32
C GLU A 70 -13.84 -9.49 -0.23
N SER A 71 -14.92 -10.22 -0.46
CA SER A 71 -16.19 -9.70 -1.00
C SER A 71 -17.33 -9.76 0.01
N ALA A 72 -17.13 -10.46 1.13
CA ALA A 72 -18.17 -10.73 2.12
C ALA A 72 -18.64 -9.47 2.86
N VAL A 73 -19.96 -9.24 2.88
CA VAL A 73 -20.60 -8.18 3.66
C VAL A 73 -21.45 -8.80 4.77
N SER A 74 -21.16 -8.44 6.02
CA SER A 74 -21.86 -8.94 7.21
C SER A 74 -22.81 -7.91 7.83
N LYS A 75 -22.47 -6.63 7.67
CA LYS A 75 -23.20 -5.48 8.22
C LYS A 75 -23.22 -4.34 7.22
N LEU A 76 -24.29 -3.56 7.23
CA LEU A 76 -24.37 -2.26 6.58
C LEU A 76 -24.68 -1.19 7.62
N ARG A 77 -24.09 -0.02 7.45
CA ARG A 77 -24.54 1.24 8.05
C ARG A 77 -24.89 2.20 6.92
N VAL A 78 -26.03 2.86 7.02
CA VAL A 78 -26.59 3.72 5.98
C VAL A 78 -27.01 5.03 6.64
N ILE A 79 -26.30 6.10 6.30
CA ILE A 79 -26.49 7.44 6.86
C ILE A 79 -27.10 8.32 5.78
N PHE A 80 -28.16 9.05 6.14
CA PHE A 80 -28.89 9.96 5.27
C PHE A 80 -28.67 11.39 5.72
N PHE A 81 -28.60 12.32 4.77
CA PHE A 81 -28.35 13.74 5.03
C PHE A 81 -29.31 14.64 4.22
N ASP A 82 -29.52 15.88 4.67
CA ASP A 82 -30.28 16.91 3.97
C ASP A 82 -29.45 17.62 2.87
N GLU A 83 -30.02 18.66 2.26
CA GLU A 83 -29.35 19.49 1.23
C GLU A 83 -28.11 20.25 1.74
N ASN A 84 -27.97 20.40 3.06
CA ASN A 84 -26.86 21.09 3.74
C ASN A 84 -25.88 20.08 4.38
N ARG A 85 -25.98 18.80 4.03
CA ARG A 85 -25.20 17.68 4.59
C ARG A 85 -25.38 17.47 6.11
N ASN A 86 -26.49 17.90 6.72
CA ASN A 86 -26.87 17.53 8.09
C ASN A 86 -27.51 16.14 8.14
N VAL A 87 -27.22 15.33 9.16
CA VAL A 87 -27.77 13.97 9.34
C VAL A 87 -29.29 14.01 9.55
N THR A 88 -30.04 13.33 8.68
CA THR A 88 -31.49 13.11 8.83
C THR A 88 -31.81 11.75 9.46
N ALA A 89 -31.00 10.72 9.18
CA ALA A 89 -31.12 9.39 9.78
C ALA A 89 -29.80 8.62 9.74
N ASP A 90 -29.58 7.76 10.73
CA ASP A 90 -28.51 6.74 10.74
C ASP A 90 -29.18 5.38 11.00
N LYS A 91 -28.92 4.41 10.13
CA LYS A 91 -29.53 3.07 10.16
C LYS A 91 -28.44 2.02 10.07
N SER A 92 -28.58 0.94 10.84
CA SER A 92 -27.69 -0.21 10.76
C SER A 92 -28.47 -1.49 10.52
N PHE A 93 -27.95 -2.35 9.65
CA PHE A 93 -28.58 -3.60 9.21
C PHE A 93 -27.57 -4.75 9.27
N THR A 94 -28.04 -5.96 9.58
CA THR A 94 -27.21 -7.19 9.53
C THR A 94 -27.62 -8.03 8.32
N VAL A 95 -26.67 -8.34 7.44
CA VAL A 95 -26.94 -9.12 6.21
C VAL A 95 -27.45 -10.51 6.57
N GLY A 96 -28.41 -11.03 5.81
CA GLY A 96 -29.10 -12.30 6.10
C GLY A 96 -30.02 -12.28 7.34
N THR A 97 -30.18 -11.13 8.02
CA THR A 97 -31.14 -10.93 9.13
C THR A 97 -32.14 -9.82 8.81
N ASN A 98 -31.66 -8.71 8.24
CA ASN A 98 -32.44 -7.59 7.74
C ASN A 98 -32.67 -7.74 6.24
N SER A 99 -33.92 -7.83 5.79
CA SER A 99 -34.23 -7.86 4.36
C SER A 99 -33.94 -6.51 3.68
N GLU A 100 -33.90 -5.42 4.45
CA GLU A 100 -33.49 -4.09 4.00
C GLU A 100 -32.02 -4.03 3.55
N ALA A 101 -31.19 -4.97 4.01
CA ALA A 101 -29.79 -5.05 3.63
C ALA A 101 -29.57 -5.66 2.24
N GLY A 102 -30.52 -6.46 1.75
CA GLY A 102 -30.31 -7.35 0.61
C GLY A 102 -29.20 -8.39 0.89
N GLU A 103 -28.59 -8.89 -0.19
CA GLU A 103 -27.43 -9.77 -0.15
C GLU A 103 -26.26 -9.18 -0.98
N PRO A 104 -25.62 -8.09 -0.52
CA PRO A 104 -24.43 -7.54 -1.16
C PRO A 104 -23.19 -8.43 -0.94
N GLY A 105 -22.21 -8.32 -1.85
CA GLY A 105 -20.97 -9.10 -1.86
C GLY A 105 -20.85 -10.13 -2.99
N GLN A 106 -21.94 -10.37 -3.74
CA GLN A 106 -21.98 -11.26 -4.91
C GLN A 106 -22.61 -10.58 -6.15
N PRO A 107 -22.35 -11.08 -7.37
CA PRO A 107 -22.81 -10.45 -8.62
C PRO A 107 -24.33 -10.51 -8.84
N GLU A 108 -24.99 -11.54 -8.32
CA GLU A 108 -26.45 -11.76 -8.41
C GLU A 108 -27.13 -11.59 -7.04
N GLY A 109 -26.63 -10.66 -6.23
CA GLY A 109 -27.16 -10.36 -4.89
C GLY A 109 -28.63 -9.91 -4.90
N ILE A 110 -29.40 -10.38 -3.92
CA ILE A 110 -30.80 -9.98 -3.73
C ILE A 110 -30.87 -8.50 -3.32
N LEU A 111 -31.76 -7.74 -3.96
CA LEU A 111 -32.04 -6.33 -3.65
C LEU A 111 -32.59 -6.13 -2.22
N GLY A 112 -32.30 -4.99 -1.60
CA GLY A 112 -32.83 -4.67 -0.27
C GLY A 112 -34.30 -4.24 -0.31
N THR A 113 -35.15 -4.84 0.53
CA THR A 113 -36.57 -4.44 0.66
C THR A 113 -36.71 -2.99 1.08
N ALA A 114 -37.75 -2.28 0.59
CA ALA A 114 -37.88 -0.85 0.85
C ALA A 114 -38.11 -0.52 2.33
N PHE A 115 -37.50 0.57 2.77
CA PHE A 115 -37.59 1.08 4.13
C PHE A 115 -37.83 2.59 4.16
N LYS A 116 -38.26 3.10 5.32
CA LYS A 116 -38.61 4.51 5.52
C LYS A 116 -37.44 5.38 5.96
N VAL A 117 -37.35 6.57 5.40
CA VAL A 117 -36.44 7.67 5.76
C VAL A 117 -37.22 8.99 5.88
N PRO A 118 -36.71 10.03 6.57
CA PRO A 118 -37.32 11.36 6.53
C PRO A 118 -37.36 11.91 5.11
N ALA A 119 -38.47 12.50 4.69
CA ALA A 119 -38.64 13.03 3.32
C ALA A 119 -37.68 14.19 2.98
N ALA A 120 -37.11 14.86 4.00
CA ALA A 120 -36.05 15.85 3.86
C ALA A 120 -34.67 15.27 3.48
N SER A 121 -34.52 13.94 3.38
CA SER A 121 -33.23 13.31 3.06
C SER A 121 -32.90 13.49 1.58
N LYS A 122 -31.78 14.16 1.29
CA LYS A 122 -31.32 14.49 -0.07
C LYS A 122 -30.05 13.74 -0.49
N ARG A 123 -29.28 13.19 0.46
CA ARG A 123 -28.03 12.45 0.22
C ARG A 123 -27.95 11.16 1.06
N ILE A 124 -27.09 10.23 0.64
CA ILE A 124 -26.83 8.93 1.28
C ILE A 124 -25.33 8.59 1.33
N LEU A 125 -24.90 8.01 2.45
CA LEU A 125 -23.63 7.31 2.63
C LEU A 125 -23.90 5.86 3.01
N VAL A 126 -23.40 4.91 2.21
CA VAL A 126 -23.43 3.48 2.50
C VAL A 126 -22.05 3.04 2.97
N ILE A 127 -22.01 2.32 4.09
CA ILE A 127 -20.80 1.74 4.67
C ILE A 127 -21.04 0.24 4.89
N ALA A 128 -20.36 -0.59 4.11
CA ALA A 128 -20.32 -2.03 4.32
C ALA A 128 -19.22 -2.38 5.31
N ASN A 129 -19.51 -3.32 6.22
CA ASN A 129 -18.61 -3.74 7.30
C ASN A 129 -17.96 -2.52 8.04
N PRO A 130 -18.74 -1.61 8.65
CA PRO A 130 -18.21 -0.41 9.29
C PRO A 130 -17.16 -0.73 10.37
N SER A 131 -16.09 0.07 10.45
CA SER A 131 -15.10 0.00 11.53
C SER A 131 -15.68 0.48 12.86
N MET A 132 -15.16 -0.09 13.96
CA MET A 132 -15.43 0.37 15.32
C MET A 132 -14.75 1.69 15.66
N ASP A 133 -13.84 2.18 14.81
CA ASP A 133 -13.21 3.49 14.95
C ASP A 133 -14.07 4.62 14.34
N LEU A 134 -15.17 4.30 13.63
CA LEU A 134 -16.08 5.29 13.05
C LEU A 134 -16.95 5.95 14.13
N PRO A 135 -17.30 7.25 14.00
CA PRO A 135 -18.17 7.94 14.96
C PRO A 135 -19.51 7.22 15.18
N ASP A 136 -19.88 6.97 16.43
CA ASP A 136 -21.16 6.34 16.80
C ASP A 136 -22.37 7.21 16.40
N ALA A 137 -23.49 6.54 16.11
CA ALA A 137 -24.75 7.19 15.72
C ALA A 137 -25.21 8.22 16.78
N GLY A 138 -25.35 9.48 16.37
CA GLY A 138 -25.73 10.58 17.25
C GLY A 138 -24.57 11.30 17.98
N LEU A 139 -23.30 10.96 17.70
CA LEU A 139 -22.14 11.73 18.17
C LEU A 139 -21.65 12.80 17.16
N PHE A 140 -22.28 12.89 15.99
CA PHE A 140 -21.98 13.80 14.89
C PHE A 140 -23.29 14.34 14.30
N ASN A 141 -23.27 15.52 13.67
CA ASN A 141 -24.48 16.16 13.13
C ASN A 141 -24.40 16.41 11.63
N THR A 142 -23.20 16.48 11.05
CA THR A 142 -22.94 16.73 9.63
C THR A 142 -22.10 15.62 9.00
N TYR A 143 -22.04 15.60 7.66
CA TYR A 143 -21.06 14.78 6.93
C TYR A 143 -19.62 15.16 7.29
N ASP A 144 -19.32 16.45 7.45
CA ASP A 144 -17.97 16.93 7.74
C ASP A 144 -17.52 16.52 9.15
N ASP A 145 -18.43 16.49 10.14
CA ASP A 145 -18.17 15.91 11.47
C ASP A 145 -17.83 14.41 11.37
N PHE A 146 -18.53 13.68 10.48
CA PHE A 146 -18.36 12.23 10.31
C PHE A 146 -17.07 11.88 9.56
N ASN A 147 -16.76 12.61 8.50
CA ASN A 147 -15.69 12.30 7.56
C ASN A 147 -14.34 12.96 7.93
N GLN A 148 -14.11 13.17 9.23
CA GLN A 148 -12.80 13.59 9.75
C GLN A 148 -11.74 12.49 9.59
N ALA A 149 -10.46 12.87 9.69
CA ALA A 149 -9.35 11.94 9.63
C ALA A 149 -9.29 11.04 10.88
N ILE A 150 -9.33 9.72 10.69
CA ILE A 150 -9.30 8.71 11.74
C ILE A 150 -7.94 8.01 11.73
N VAL A 151 -7.33 7.81 12.90
CA VAL A 151 -6.20 6.89 13.09
C VAL A 151 -6.78 5.48 13.20
N ALA A 152 -6.38 4.55 12.33
CA ALA A 152 -6.86 3.17 12.38
C ALA A 152 -6.26 2.44 13.60
N VAL A 153 -7.11 2.10 14.56
CA VAL A 153 -6.78 1.27 15.73
C VAL A 153 -7.31 -0.14 15.53
N ALA A 154 -8.49 -0.27 14.90
CA ALA A 154 -8.97 -1.51 14.32
C ALA A 154 -8.54 -1.62 12.84
N SER A 155 -8.18 -2.84 12.41
CA SER A 155 -7.87 -3.07 10.99
C SER A 155 -9.13 -2.96 10.15
N LEU A 156 -9.08 -2.18 9.06
CA LEU A 156 -10.15 -2.09 8.06
C LEU A 156 -10.25 -3.35 7.18
N SER A 157 -9.26 -4.25 7.28
CA SER A 157 -9.16 -5.50 6.53
C SER A 157 -8.67 -6.67 7.39
N THR A 158 -9.41 -7.77 7.37
CA THR A 158 -8.99 -9.09 7.86
C THR A 158 -9.49 -10.15 6.87
N PRO A 159 -9.03 -11.42 6.93
CA PRO A 159 -9.44 -12.44 5.96
C PRO A 159 -10.94 -12.60 5.73
N SER A 160 -11.82 -12.19 6.66
CA SER A 160 -13.28 -12.26 6.52
C SER A 160 -14.02 -10.93 6.79
N TYR A 161 -13.35 -9.79 6.65
CA TYR A 161 -13.92 -8.46 6.91
C TYR A 161 -13.17 -7.39 6.12
N PHE A 162 -13.89 -6.62 5.30
CA PHE A 162 -13.34 -5.48 4.58
C PHE A 162 -14.33 -4.32 4.65
N MET A 163 -13.95 -3.21 5.27
CA MET A 163 -14.75 -1.98 5.25
C MET A 163 -14.81 -1.43 3.82
N MET A 164 -16.01 -1.02 3.38
CA MET A 164 -16.23 -0.41 2.05
C MET A 164 -17.19 0.79 2.15
N THR A 165 -17.02 1.77 1.27
CA THR A 165 -17.77 3.06 1.28
C THR A 165 -18.06 3.56 -0.14
N ASN A 166 -19.00 4.51 -0.29
CA ASN A 166 -19.34 5.18 -1.56
C ASN A 166 -18.13 5.38 -2.50
N ALA A 167 -18.13 4.70 -3.66
CA ALA A 167 -16.97 4.57 -4.54
C ALA A 167 -16.52 5.88 -5.19
N LYS A 168 -17.45 6.80 -5.45
CA LYS A 168 -17.17 8.12 -6.04
C LYS A 168 -16.32 9.03 -5.14
N GLY A 169 -16.17 8.71 -3.85
CA GLY A 169 -15.38 9.52 -2.92
C GLY A 169 -16.14 10.69 -2.27
N ASP A 170 -17.48 10.68 -2.32
CA ASP A 170 -18.34 11.62 -1.59
C ASP A 170 -19.72 10.97 -1.34
N LEU A 171 -20.65 11.74 -0.78
CA LEU A 171 -22.07 11.42 -0.72
C LEU A 171 -22.67 11.14 -2.11
N GLU A 172 -23.67 10.27 -2.14
CA GLU A 172 -24.47 9.96 -3.33
C GLU A 172 -25.94 10.39 -3.13
N PRO A 173 -26.77 10.48 -4.18
CA PRO A 173 -26.41 10.37 -5.60
C PRO A 173 -25.70 11.64 -6.10
N SER A 174 -24.96 11.46 -7.19
CA SER A 174 -24.26 12.54 -7.89
C SER A 174 -24.23 12.30 -9.39
N GLN A 175 -24.11 13.39 -10.15
CA GLN A 175 -23.98 13.41 -11.60
C GLN A 175 -22.64 12.81 -12.06
N ALA A 176 -22.49 12.62 -13.37
CA ALA A 176 -21.27 12.02 -13.95
C ALA A 176 -20.01 12.87 -13.74
N ASN A 177 -20.12 14.18 -13.51
CA ASN A 177 -19.01 15.06 -13.16
C ASN A 177 -18.76 15.18 -11.64
N GLY A 178 -19.49 14.43 -10.82
CA GLY A 178 -19.39 14.45 -9.36
C GLY A 178 -20.30 15.47 -8.66
N ASP A 179 -20.96 16.38 -9.40
CA ASP A 179 -21.90 17.34 -8.80
C ASP A 179 -23.04 16.60 -8.08
N GLU A 180 -23.39 17.06 -6.89
CA GLU A 180 -24.48 16.49 -6.09
C GLU A 180 -25.82 16.48 -6.83
N THR A 181 -26.67 15.49 -6.54
CA THR A 181 -28.10 15.52 -6.90
C THR A 181 -28.96 14.93 -5.78
N ASP A 182 -30.24 15.28 -5.78
CA ASP A 182 -31.19 14.82 -4.77
C ASP A 182 -31.52 13.33 -4.91
N LEU A 183 -31.68 12.67 -3.76
CA LEU A 183 -32.34 11.38 -3.63
C LEU A 183 -33.78 11.44 -4.17
N THR A 184 -34.09 10.55 -5.11
CA THR A 184 -35.49 10.21 -5.42
C THR A 184 -36.04 9.32 -4.30
N LEU A 185 -37.05 9.82 -3.58
CA LEU A 185 -37.76 9.08 -2.54
C LEU A 185 -39.21 8.88 -2.95
N TYR A 186 -39.85 7.78 -2.52
CA TYR A 186 -41.16 7.37 -3.04
C TYR A 186 -42.26 7.34 -1.97
N ASN A 187 -43.52 7.48 -2.41
CA ASN A 187 -44.70 7.47 -1.56
C ASN A 187 -45.05 6.08 -0.98
N SER A 188 -44.46 5.02 -1.53
CA SER A 188 -44.77 3.63 -1.17
C SER A 188 -43.59 2.68 -1.38
N ALA A 189 -43.56 1.58 -0.60
CA ALA A 189 -42.52 0.55 -0.66
C ALA A 189 -42.39 -0.05 -2.07
N SER A 190 -43.51 -0.44 -2.68
CA SER A 190 -43.57 -1.06 -4.01
C SER A 190 -43.02 -0.16 -5.13
N LYS A 191 -43.20 1.17 -5.02
CA LYS A 191 -42.58 2.15 -5.94
C LYS A 191 -41.06 2.16 -5.77
N ALA A 192 -40.57 2.22 -4.54
CA ALA A 192 -39.13 2.19 -4.25
C ALA A 192 -38.47 0.86 -4.69
N GLU A 193 -39.11 -0.29 -4.43
CA GLU A 193 -38.66 -1.61 -4.86
C GLU A 193 -38.67 -1.79 -6.40
N SER A 194 -39.52 -1.04 -7.10
CA SER A 194 -39.52 -1.00 -8.58
C SER A 194 -38.39 -0.14 -9.18
N GLN A 195 -37.78 0.73 -8.37
CA GLN A 195 -36.74 1.69 -8.78
C GLN A 195 -35.67 1.86 -7.68
N PRO A 196 -34.94 0.78 -7.33
CA PRO A 196 -33.97 0.80 -6.24
C PRO A 196 -32.76 1.68 -6.59
N LEU A 197 -32.22 2.38 -5.59
CA LEU A 197 -31.04 3.22 -5.78
C LEU A 197 -29.78 2.36 -5.83
N SER A 198 -29.18 2.26 -7.02
CA SER A 198 -27.85 1.66 -7.20
C SER A 198 -26.75 2.53 -6.58
N ILE A 199 -26.11 2.03 -5.53
CA ILE A 199 -24.93 2.63 -4.88
C ILE A 199 -23.72 1.71 -5.09
N HIS A 200 -22.60 2.28 -5.52
CA HIS A 200 -21.35 1.53 -5.69
C HIS A 200 -20.43 1.77 -4.50
N ILE A 201 -19.77 0.72 -4.01
CA ILE A 201 -18.85 0.79 -2.87
C ILE A 201 -17.45 0.27 -3.22
N ASP A 202 -16.44 1.06 -2.84
CA ASP A 202 -15.01 0.75 -2.91
C ASP A 202 -14.54 0.29 -1.52
N ARG A 203 -13.70 -0.76 -1.46
CA ARG A 203 -12.99 -1.13 -0.22
C ARG A 203 -12.11 0.02 0.26
N ALA A 204 -12.01 0.21 1.58
CA ALA A 204 -11.23 1.28 2.21
C ALA A 204 -9.70 1.03 2.25
N VAL A 205 -9.23 -0.10 1.71
CA VAL A 205 -7.82 -0.53 1.67
C VAL A 205 -7.37 -0.82 0.24
N ALA A 206 -6.06 -0.71 0.00
CA ALA A 206 -5.39 -1.27 -1.17
C ALA A 206 -4.96 -2.73 -0.91
N LYS A 207 -4.70 -3.49 -1.97
CA LYS A 207 -4.13 -4.85 -1.92
C LYS A 207 -2.79 -4.86 -2.64
N VAL A 208 -1.75 -5.43 -2.05
CA VAL A 208 -0.42 -5.57 -2.67
C VAL A 208 -0.05 -7.04 -2.77
N ARG A 209 0.51 -7.44 -3.92
CA ARG A 209 1.06 -8.78 -4.18
C ARG A 209 2.45 -8.61 -4.76
N VAL A 210 3.42 -9.36 -4.24
CA VAL A 210 4.82 -9.30 -4.70
C VAL A 210 5.28 -10.70 -5.10
N TYR A 211 5.78 -10.84 -6.32
CA TYR A 211 6.19 -12.15 -6.85
C TYR A 211 7.42 -12.10 -7.74
N THR A 212 8.14 -13.22 -7.76
CA THR A 212 9.34 -13.44 -8.56
C THR A 212 9.09 -14.49 -9.64
N ASP A 213 9.83 -14.44 -10.75
CA ASP A 213 9.70 -15.42 -11.84
C ASP A 213 9.80 -16.87 -11.31
N ASN A 214 8.73 -17.66 -11.51
CA ASN A 214 8.59 -19.03 -11.01
C ASN A 214 8.87 -19.21 -9.50
N GLY A 215 8.65 -18.18 -8.67
CA GLY A 215 8.99 -18.18 -7.25
C GLY A 215 10.49 -18.17 -6.95
N ASN A 216 11.37 -18.01 -7.96
CA ASN A 216 12.81 -18.17 -7.79
C ASN A 216 13.64 -17.23 -8.69
N ILE A 217 14.23 -16.22 -8.06
CA ILE A 217 15.08 -15.20 -8.69
C ILE A 217 16.56 -15.61 -8.89
N SER A 218 16.97 -16.81 -8.45
CA SER A 218 18.38 -17.27 -8.43
C SER A 218 18.97 -17.59 -9.80
N SER A 219 18.15 -18.08 -10.73
CA SER A 219 18.57 -18.67 -12.01
C SER A 219 19.14 -17.66 -13.01
N ASN A 220 18.76 -16.38 -12.87
CA ASN A 220 19.05 -15.31 -13.83
C ASN A 220 20.25 -14.42 -13.46
N ASN A 221 21.02 -14.76 -12.41
CA ASN A 221 22.15 -13.95 -11.94
C ASN A 221 23.53 -14.60 -12.14
N LEU A 222 24.36 -13.96 -12.98
CA LEU A 222 25.75 -14.35 -13.25
C LEU A 222 26.75 -13.83 -12.21
N LYS A 223 26.43 -12.75 -11.49
CA LYS A 223 27.31 -12.11 -10.48
C LYS A 223 27.19 -12.72 -9.09
N ALA A 224 26.09 -13.42 -8.80
CA ALA A 224 25.77 -13.92 -7.47
C ALA A 224 24.85 -15.15 -7.53
N ASN A 225 24.79 -15.90 -6.43
CA ASN A 225 23.61 -16.69 -6.09
C ASN A 225 22.66 -15.82 -5.26
N ILE A 226 21.36 -15.91 -5.51
CA ILE A 226 20.32 -15.14 -4.79
C ILE A 226 19.37 -16.15 -4.16
N SER A 227 19.11 -16.06 -2.86
CA SER A 227 18.24 -17.01 -2.15
C SER A 227 17.39 -16.32 -1.10
N GLU A 228 16.40 -17.04 -0.56
CA GLU A 228 15.48 -16.56 0.48
C GLU A 228 14.82 -15.21 0.14
N PRO A 229 14.17 -15.07 -1.04
CA PRO A 229 13.39 -13.90 -1.35
C PRO A 229 12.20 -13.80 -0.40
N GLY A 230 11.97 -12.60 0.13
CA GLY A 230 10.79 -12.31 0.93
C GLY A 230 10.51 -10.82 0.97
N TRP A 231 9.32 -10.43 1.39
CA TRP A 231 8.89 -9.03 1.41
C TRP A 231 7.99 -8.72 2.60
N VAL A 232 7.91 -7.43 2.93
CA VAL A 232 6.84 -6.83 3.75
C VAL A 232 6.46 -5.48 3.15
N LEU A 233 5.30 -4.93 3.48
CA LEU A 233 5.03 -3.49 3.28
C LEU A 233 5.78 -2.65 4.32
N ASN A 234 6.18 -1.45 3.90
CA ASN A 234 6.85 -0.44 4.71
C ASN A 234 6.32 0.96 4.34
N ALA A 235 6.48 1.95 5.22
CA ALA A 235 5.88 3.28 5.04
C ALA A 235 4.35 3.27 4.81
N THR A 236 3.61 2.37 5.49
CA THR A 236 2.14 2.31 5.33
C THR A 236 1.45 3.35 6.21
N ASN A 237 0.44 4.03 5.66
CA ASN A 237 -0.31 5.07 6.37
C ASN A 237 -1.06 4.50 7.60
N LYS A 238 -1.14 5.28 8.68
CA LYS A 238 -1.95 4.98 9.89
C LYS A 238 -3.28 5.70 9.89
N ARG A 239 -3.50 6.68 9.01
CA ARG A 239 -4.74 7.45 8.94
C ARG A 239 -5.55 7.15 7.69
N TYR A 240 -6.85 7.38 7.77
CA TYR A 240 -7.77 7.36 6.63
C TYR A 240 -8.89 8.38 6.85
N PHE A 241 -9.48 8.87 5.76
CA PHE A 241 -10.84 9.41 5.78
C PHE A 241 -11.82 8.24 5.56
N PRO A 242 -12.97 8.16 6.25
CA PRO A 242 -13.99 7.16 5.95
C PRO A 242 -14.30 7.10 4.46
N VAL A 243 -14.48 8.26 3.82
CA VAL A 243 -14.64 8.44 2.38
C VAL A 243 -13.58 9.42 1.88
N SER A 244 -12.62 8.97 1.08
CA SER A 244 -11.61 9.85 0.47
C SER A 244 -12.06 10.37 -0.90
N LYS A 245 -11.89 11.68 -1.08
CA LYS A 245 -12.25 12.41 -2.30
C LYS A 245 -11.42 11.92 -3.49
N ARG A 246 -12.07 11.66 -4.63
CA ARG A 246 -11.39 11.41 -5.92
C ARG A 246 -10.76 12.69 -6.47
N VAL A 247 -9.55 12.57 -7.01
CA VAL A 247 -8.78 13.63 -7.67
C VAL A 247 -7.99 13.05 -8.84
N LYS A 248 -7.83 13.84 -9.90
CA LYS A 248 -7.14 13.43 -11.12
C LYS A 248 -5.64 13.50 -10.95
N THR A 249 -4.92 12.51 -11.47
CA THR A 249 -3.46 12.60 -11.58
C THR A 249 -3.07 13.57 -12.69
N TRP A 250 -1.80 13.96 -12.74
CA TRP A 250 -1.26 14.72 -13.86
C TRP A 250 -1.56 14.05 -15.20
N MET A 251 -1.46 12.72 -15.27
CA MET A 251 -1.73 11.94 -16.48
C MET A 251 -3.18 12.12 -16.98
N GLU A 252 -4.13 12.16 -16.05
CA GLU A 252 -5.56 12.29 -16.34
C GLU A 252 -6.01 13.72 -16.68
N GLU A 253 -5.20 14.74 -16.37
CA GLU A 253 -5.41 16.13 -16.85
C GLU A 253 -4.84 16.37 -18.27
N THR A 254 -3.98 15.48 -18.77
CA THR A 254 -3.50 15.56 -20.17
C THR A 254 -4.61 15.23 -21.18
N SER A 255 -4.33 15.38 -22.48
CA SER A 255 -5.22 14.93 -23.57
C SER A 255 -5.47 13.41 -23.61
N ARG A 256 -4.83 12.62 -22.72
CA ARG A 256 -5.16 11.22 -22.48
C ARG A 256 -6.48 11.07 -21.72
N GLY A 257 -6.75 11.95 -20.76
CA GLY A 257 -7.92 11.89 -19.88
C GLY A 257 -7.91 10.69 -18.91
N CYS A 258 -8.97 10.59 -18.10
CA CYS A 258 -9.26 9.43 -17.25
C CYS A 258 -9.53 8.19 -18.14
N ILE A 259 -8.48 7.40 -18.39
CA ILE A 259 -8.56 6.08 -19.05
C ILE A 259 -8.06 4.95 -18.15
N THR A 260 -7.81 5.24 -16.88
CA THR A 260 -7.57 4.24 -15.86
C THR A 260 -8.82 3.35 -15.71
N PRO A 261 -8.68 2.04 -15.44
CA PRO A 261 -9.83 1.15 -15.31
C PRO A 261 -10.43 1.17 -13.88
N PHE A 262 -9.76 1.84 -12.94
CA PHE A 262 -10.13 2.01 -11.52
C PHE A 262 -11.07 3.20 -11.27
N ASP A 263 -11.23 4.10 -12.24
CA ASP A 263 -12.20 5.19 -12.21
C ASP A 263 -13.21 5.06 -13.35
N GLN A 264 -14.36 4.45 -13.07
CA GLN A 264 -15.49 4.43 -14.00
C GLN A 264 -16.28 5.75 -14.03
N TYR A 265 -15.89 6.77 -13.25
CA TYR A 265 -16.66 8.01 -13.04
C TYR A 265 -16.04 9.26 -13.67
N ASP A 266 -14.78 9.22 -14.12
CA ASP A 266 -14.02 10.35 -14.67
C ASP A 266 -13.85 11.53 -13.69
N LEU A 267 -13.76 11.20 -12.40
CA LEU A 267 -13.50 12.10 -11.26
C LEU A 267 -12.03 12.08 -10.83
N GLY A 268 -11.31 10.99 -11.13
CA GLY A 268 -9.94 10.75 -10.73
C GLY A 268 -9.66 9.30 -10.33
N SER A 269 -8.53 8.77 -10.78
CA SER A 269 -7.94 7.53 -10.26
C SER A 269 -7.43 7.67 -8.83
N TYR A 270 -6.91 8.85 -8.48
CA TYR A 270 -6.20 9.14 -7.23
C TYR A 270 -7.11 9.70 -6.13
N ARG A 271 -6.56 9.88 -4.92
CA ARG A 271 -7.32 10.31 -3.73
C ARG A 271 -6.61 11.43 -2.97
N ILE A 272 -7.35 12.08 -2.07
CA ILE A 272 -6.81 12.86 -0.96
C ILE A 272 -7.04 12.07 0.33
N ASP A 273 -5.96 11.70 1.00
CA ASP A 273 -5.93 11.10 2.33
C ASP A 273 -5.40 12.10 3.39
N PRO A 274 -5.37 11.75 4.69
CA PRO A 274 -5.14 12.75 5.76
C PRO A 274 -3.78 13.44 5.84
N ASN A 275 -2.77 12.99 5.09
CA ASN A 275 -1.39 13.47 5.08
C ASN A 275 -0.90 13.89 3.68
N HIS A 276 -1.81 13.92 2.70
CA HIS A 276 -1.57 14.21 1.28
C HIS A 276 -0.70 15.46 1.00
N ASP A 277 -1.03 16.58 1.64
CA ASP A 277 -0.39 17.90 1.46
C ASP A 277 0.45 18.34 2.67
N VAL A 278 0.33 17.66 3.82
CA VAL A 278 1.07 17.96 5.06
C VAL A 278 1.73 16.69 5.60
N GLN A 279 2.99 16.50 5.22
CA GLN A 279 3.80 15.36 5.63
C GLN A 279 4.54 15.60 6.97
N PRO A 280 4.80 14.56 7.79
CA PRO A 280 5.47 14.69 9.06
C PRO A 280 6.99 14.88 8.90
N LEU A 281 7.60 15.54 9.88
CA LEU A 281 9.06 15.70 9.94
C LEU A 281 9.75 14.34 10.15
N THR A 282 10.81 14.07 9.39
CA THR A 282 11.71 12.92 9.60
C THR A 282 12.95 13.27 10.45
N SER A 283 13.21 14.57 10.66
CA SER A 283 14.46 15.04 11.30
C SER A 283 14.46 15.05 12.84
N ASP A 284 13.39 14.57 13.48
CA ASP A 284 13.30 14.54 14.95
C ASP A 284 13.88 13.24 15.56
N PRO A 285 14.40 13.27 16.80
CA PRO A 285 15.10 12.14 17.38
C PRO A 285 14.25 10.87 17.44
N GLY A 286 14.68 9.83 16.73
CA GLY A 286 13.98 8.54 16.67
C GLY A 286 12.71 8.56 15.82
N PHE A 287 12.53 9.54 14.92
CA PHE A 287 11.42 9.62 13.98
C PHE A 287 10.04 9.65 14.67
N THR A 288 9.94 10.30 15.84
CA THR A 288 8.76 10.28 16.72
C THR A 288 7.53 10.92 16.09
N ASN A 289 7.67 11.99 15.29
CA ASN A 289 6.53 12.56 14.57
C ASN A 289 6.12 11.66 13.39
N TYR A 290 7.11 11.25 12.59
CA TYR A 290 6.91 10.36 11.45
C TYR A 290 6.21 9.03 11.83
N LEU A 291 6.62 8.40 12.94
CA LEU A 291 6.03 7.16 13.45
C LEU A 291 4.65 7.32 14.13
N GLN A 292 4.09 8.53 14.22
CA GLN A 292 2.66 8.72 14.54
C GLN A 292 1.77 8.56 13.30
N GLU A 293 2.30 8.90 12.12
CA GLU A 293 1.56 8.90 10.85
C GLU A 293 1.80 7.63 10.01
N TYR A 294 3.01 7.05 10.11
CA TYR A 294 3.42 5.89 9.31
C TYR A 294 3.80 4.68 10.16
N ASN A 295 3.49 3.47 9.69
CA ASN A 295 4.18 2.24 10.10
C ASN A 295 5.47 2.14 9.28
N TYR A 296 6.62 2.10 9.95
CA TYR A 296 7.90 1.97 9.27
C TYR A 296 8.89 1.15 10.09
N GLU A 297 9.54 0.20 9.43
CA GLU A 297 10.51 -0.71 10.01
C GLU A 297 11.93 -0.24 9.66
N MET A 298 12.66 0.26 10.66
CA MET A 298 14.04 0.77 10.47
C MET A 298 15.11 -0.28 10.79
N ASP A 299 14.75 -1.35 11.51
CA ASP A 299 15.65 -2.45 11.86
C ASP A 299 14.94 -3.79 11.63
N ALA A 300 15.52 -4.62 10.76
CA ALA A 300 14.99 -5.94 10.42
C ALA A 300 15.00 -6.93 11.58
N ALA A 301 15.67 -6.63 12.70
CA ALA A 301 15.58 -7.39 13.94
C ALA A 301 14.21 -7.24 14.64
N ASN A 302 13.45 -6.17 14.36
CA ASN A 302 12.09 -5.98 14.87
C ASN A 302 11.04 -6.75 14.04
N ILE A 303 11.27 -6.88 12.72
CA ILE A 303 10.39 -7.62 11.82
C ILE A 303 10.43 -9.12 12.13
N ALA A 304 9.34 -9.64 12.69
CA ALA A 304 9.20 -11.07 13.00
C ALA A 304 9.49 -11.95 11.77
N SER A 305 10.20 -13.07 11.96
CA SER A 305 10.61 -13.94 10.84
C SER A 305 9.43 -14.48 10.01
N SER A 306 8.24 -14.59 10.62
CA SER A 306 7.00 -15.02 9.98
C SER A 306 6.16 -13.90 9.34
N ALA A 307 6.57 -12.63 9.48
CA ALA A 307 5.93 -11.51 8.79
C ALA A 307 6.42 -11.38 7.34
N TRP A 308 7.63 -11.86 7.05
CA TRP A 308 8.20 -11.86 5.70
C TRP A 308 7.44 -12.82 4.78
N HIS A 309 6.58 -12.27 3.93
CA HIS A 309 5.83 -13.01 2.93
C HIS A 309 6.76 -13.58 1.84
N PRO A 310 6.54 -14.81 1.34
CA PRO A 310 7.29 -15.35 0.21
C PRO A 310 6.82 -14.76 -1.12
N THR A 311 7.65 -14.87 -2.17
CA THR A 311 7.39 -14.29 -3.50
C THR A 311 6.80 -15.27 -4.52
N GLU A 312 5.96 -16.19 -4.04
CA GLU A 312 5.14 -17.09 -4.86
C GLU A 312 3.73 -16.48 -5.06
N ILE A 313 3.15 -16.62 -6.26
CA ILE A 313 1.79 -16.12 -6.52
C ILE A 313 0.78 -17.01 -5.79
N SER A 314 0.22 -16.51 -4.68
CA SER A 314 -0.88 -17.12 -3.93
C SER A 314 -1.86 -16.05 -3.44
N VAL A 315 -3.09 -16.45 -3.16
CA VAL A 315 -4.08 -15.62 -2.44
C VAL A 315 -3.69 -15.36 -0.99
N ASP A 316 -2.83 -16.21 -0.41
CA ASP A 316 -2.32 -16.08 0.97
C ASP A 316 -1.06 -15.20 1.06
N ASN A 317 -0.40 -14.93 -0.07
CA ASN A 317 0.85 -14.15 -0.16
C ASN A 317 0.54 -12.70 -0.56
N VAL A 318 -0.34 -12.05 0.20
CA VAL A 318 -0.85 -10.70 -0.07
C VAL A 318 -0.88 -9.87 1.21
N GLU A 319 -0.67 -8.57 1.07
CA GLU A 319 -0.85 -7.61 2.15
C GLU A 319 -1.94 -6.59 1.80
N TYR A 320 -2.52 -5.98 2.83
CA TYR A 320 -3.50 -4.92 2.72
C TYR A 320 -3.02 -3.71 3.52
N CYS A 321 -3.13 -2.53 2.93
CA CYS A 321 -2.77 -1.27 3.57
C CYS A 321 -3.89 -0.24 3.41
N LEU A 322 -3.92 0.75 4.30
CA LEU A 322 -4.66 1.98 4.04
C LEU A 322 -4.12 2.63 2.76
N GLU A 323 -4.94 3.47 2.13
CA GLU A 323 -4.44 4.34 1.08
C GLU A 323 -3.34 5.27 1.64
N ASN A 324 -2.36 5.58 0.79
CA ASN A 324 -1.27 6.50 1.08
C ASN A 324 -1.03 7.30 -0.20
N THR A 325 -1.33 8.59 -0.17
CA THR A 325 -1.27 9.48 -1.34
C THR A 325 -0.57 10.78 -1.02
N GLN A 326 -0.04 11.47 -2.03
CA GLN A 326 0.70 12.68 -1.79
C GLN A 326 0.75 13.65 -3.00
N THR A 327 1.03 14.91 -2.72
CA THR A 327 1.44 15.91 -3.73
C THR A 327 2.81 15.58 -4.33
N ALA A 328 3.10 16.01 -5.57
CA ALA A 328 4.36 15.74 -6.27
C ALA A 328 5.66 16.14 -5.52
N ASP A 329 5.62 17.22 -4.73
CA ASP A 329 6.75 17.63 -3.88
C ASP A 329 7.13 16.53 -2.86
N HIS A 330 6.14 15.80 -2.37
CA HIS A 330 6.22 14.75 -1.35
C HIS A 330 6.36 13.31 -1.92
N ASN A 331 6.43 13.14 -3.25
CA ASN A 331 6.94 11.91 -3.87
C ASN A 331 8.46 11.80 -3.55
N VAL A 332 8.79 11.24 -2.38
CA VAL A 332 10.14 11.02 -1.83
C VAL A 332 10.13 9.78 -0.93
N TRP A 333 11.30 9.14 -0.77
CA TRP A 333 11.44 7.82 -0.12
C TRP A 333 10.89 7.77 1.32
N ALA A 334 10.78 8.92 1.98
CA ALA A 334 10.15 9.05 3.29
C ALA A 334 8.64 8.74 3.30
N TYR A 335 7.86 9.09 2.27
CA TYR A 335 6.39 9.17 2.42
C TYR A 335 5.60 8.17 1.58
N THR A 336 6.14 7.74 0.42
CA THR A 336 5.49 6.75 -0.45
C THR A 336 5.52 5.35 0.16
N THR A 337 4.39 4.63 0.15
CA THR A 337 4.32 3.22 0.57
C THR A 337 5.31 2.38 -0.24
N GLN A 338 6.12 1.59 0.46
CA GLN A 338 7.17 0.76 -0.10
C GLN A 338 6.79 -0.73 0.01
N VAL A 339 7.17 -1.52 -0.99
CA VAL A 339 7.51 -2.93 -0.76
C VAL A 339 8.96 -2.99 -0.29
N LEU A 340 9.19 -3.44 0.94
CA LEU A 340 10.53 -3.73 1.43
C LEU A 340 10.88 -5.18 1.04
N PHE A 341 11.58 -5.33 -0.09
CA PHE A 341 12.05 -6.63 -0.55
C PHE A 341 13.40 -7.00 0.08
N LYS A 342 13.60 -8.26 0.46
CA LYS A 342 14.89 -8.81 0.90
C LYS A 342 15.31 -10.04 0.10
N VAL A 343 16.62 -10.27 0.02
CA VAL A 343 17.23 -11.54 -0.38
C VAL A 343 18.53 -11.78 0.40
N ILE A 344 19.02 -13.02 0.43
CA ILE A 344 20.43 -13.31 0.64
C ILE A 344 21.15 -13.18 -0.71
N TYR A 345 22.10 -12.24 -0.80
CA TYR A 345 22.94 -12.02 -1.98
C TYR A 345 24.33 -12.65 -1.73
N SER A 346 24.72 -13.62 -2.53
CA SER A 346 25.96 -14.40 -2.34
C SER A 346 26.87 -14.24 -3.56
N PRO A 347 27.92 -13.39 -3.52
CA PRO A 347 28.77 -13.12 -4.67
C PRO A 347 29.44 -14.35 -5.31
N LYS A 348 29.55 -14.33 -6.64
CA LYS A 348 30.31 -15.29 -7.46
C LYS A 348 31.53 -14.60 -8.09
N GLY A 349 32.51 -15.40 -8.50
CA GLY A 349 33.71 -14.91 -9.19
C GLY A 349 34.73 -14.21 -8.28
N LEU A 350 34.74 -14.57 -6.99
CA LEU A 350 35.75 -14.09 -6.04
C LEU A 350 37.15 -14.62 -6.46
N VAL A 351 38.07 -13.69 -6.70
CA VAL A 351 39.45 -13.97 -7.15
C VAL A 351 40.45 -13.20 -6.32
N GLY A 352 41.57 -13.82 -5.97
CA GLY A 352 42.70 -13.16 -5.28
C GLY A 352 43.38 -12.09 -6.15
N PRO A 353 44.28 -11.28 -5.58
CA PRO A 353 44.96 -10.18 -6.30
C PRO A 353 45.74 -10.66 -7.54
N ASP A 354 46.31 -11.87 -7.50
CA ASP A 354 46.98 -12.52 -8.64
C ASP A 354 46.01 -13.11 -9.69
N LYS A 355 44.71 -12.80 -9.61
CA LYS A 355 43.61 -13.24 -10.49
C LYS A 355 43.34 -14.75 -10.47
N ASN A 356 43.87 -15.46 -9.48
CA ASN A 356 43.54 -16.85 -9.20
C ASN A 356 42.17 -16.94 -8.48
N VAL A 357 41.44 -18.04 -8.69
CA VAL A 357 40.17 -18.32 -8.00
C VAL A 357 40.38 -18.34 -6.48
N TYR A 358 39.59 -17.56 -5.73
CA TYR A 358 39.64 -17.61 -4.27
C TYR A 358 38.87 -18.84 -3.77
N ASN A 359 39.53 -19.69 -3.00
CA ASN A 359 38.97 -20.96 -2.53
C ASN A 359 39.50 -21.26 -1.12
N ASN A 360 39.00 -20.49 -0.14
CA ASN A 360 39.37 -20.63 1.27
C ASN A 360 38.21 -21.28 2.05
N PRO A 361 38.36 -22.54 2.51
CA PRO A 361 37.33 -23.22 3.29
C PRO A 361 36.97 -22.54 4.61
N ALA A 362 37.83 -21.69 5.18
CA ALA A 362 37.55 -20.94 6.40
C ALA A 362 36.62 -19.72 6.19
N ASP A 363 36.42 -19.32 4.93
CA ASP A 363 35.59 -18.18 4.52
C ASP A 363 34.27 -18.62 3.86
N ASN A 364 33.95 -19.92 3.88
CA ASN A 364 32.84 -20.53 3.15
C ASN A 364 32.80 -20.17 1.64
N VAL A 365 33.97 -20.01 1.00
CA VAL A 365 34.07 -19.81 -0.45
C VAL A 365 34.51 -21.11 -1.11
N ASN A 366 33.71 -21.60 -2.05
CA ASN A 366 34.02 -22.76 -2.89
C ASN A 366 34.23 -22.30 -4.33
N ASN A 367 35.44 -22.46 -4.86
CA ASN A 367 35.77 -22.12 -6.27
C ASN A 367 35.31 -20.70 -6.69
N GLY A 368 35.50 -19.71 -5.82
CA GLY A 368 35.11 -18.31 -6.06
C GLY A 368 33.62 -18.00 -5.88
N GLU A 369 32.80 -18.96 -5.46
CA GLU A 369 31.39 -18.77 -5.11
C GLU A 369 31.23 -18.75 -3.58
N LEU A 370 30.60 -17.69 -3.06
CA LEU A 370 30.28 -17.58 -1.63
C LEU A 370 29.06 -18.44 -1.28
N VAL A 371 29.14 -19.23 -0.20
CA VAL A 371 27.99 -19.97 0.33
C VAL A 371 26.94 -19.00 0.90
N PRO A 372 25.63 -19.15 0.56
CA PRO A 372 24.56 -18.34 1.12
C PRO A 372 24.54 -18.30 2.65
N GLY A 373 24.17 -17.17 3.23
CA GLY A 373 24.22 -16.94 4.68
C GLY A 373 25.60 -16.53 5.21
N THR A 374 26.61 -16.33 4.34
CA THR A 374 27.96 -15.91 4.75
C THR A 374 28.15 -14.40 4.62
N ASP A 375 28.84 -13.81 5.60
CA ASP A 375 29.28 -12.43 5.64
C ASP A 375 30.20 -12.03 4.47
N TRP A 376 29.99 -10.85 3.89
CA TRP A 376 30.89 -10.28 2.87
C TRP A 376 30.87 -8.75 2.83
N LEU A 377 31.85 -8.14 2.16
CA LEU A 377 32.01 -6.70 1.98
C LEU A 377 31.97 -6.28 0.52
N LEU A 378 31.22 -5.23 0.22
CA LEU A 378 31.41 -4.39 -0.96
C LEU A 378 32.42 -3.30 -0.59
N VAL A 379 33.53 -3.18 -1.32
CA VAL A 379 34.53 -2.11 -1.12
C VAL A 379 34.92 -1.52 -2.46
N ASN A 380 34.65 -0.22 -2.67
CA ASN A 380 34.97 0.50 -3.92
C ASN A 380 34.45 -0.21 -5.20
N GLY A 381 33.34 -0.95 -5.10
CA GLY A 381 32.74 -1.71 -6.20
C GLY A 381 33.21 -3.18 -6.34
N GLY A 382 34.24 -3.60 -5.60
CA GLY A 382 34.68 -5.00 -5.53
C GLY A 382 33.97 -5.79 -4.43
N TYR A 383 33.79 -7.09 -4.63
CA TYR A 383 33.24 -8.01 -3.63
C TYR A 383 34.36 -8.78 -2.91
N TYR A 384 34.32 -8.85 -1.59
CA TYR A 384 35.36 -9.46 -0.77
C TYR A 384 34.77 -10.23 0.41
N THR A 385 35.36 -11.36 0.78
CA THR A 385 35.33 -11.82 2.19
C THR A 385 36.35 -11.02 2.99
N TRP A 386 36.34 -11.11 4.33
CA TRP A 386 37.32 -10.39 5.14
C TRP A 386 38.77 -10.74 4.76
N ASN A 387 39.10 -12.03 4.69
CA ASN A 387 40.47 -12.46 4.42
C ASN A 387 40.87 -12.15 2.95
N LEU A 388 39.94 -12.21 2.00
CA LEU A 388 40.19 -11.76 0.63
C LEU A 388 40.49 -10.24 0.56
N LEU A 389 39.77 -9.41 1.33
CA LEU A 389 40.09 -7.98 1.42
C LEU A 389 41.49 -7.75 1.99
N MET A 390 41.91 -8.57 2.97
CA MET A 390 43.26 -8.52 3.53
C MET A 390 44.34 -8.92 2.50
N ASP A 391 44.10 -9.92 1.64
CA ASP A 391 45.03 -10.30 0.56
C ASP A 391 45.24 -9.15 -0.43
N TYR A 392 44.16 -8.45 -0.82
CA TYR A 392 44.25 -7.27 -1.68
C TYR A 392 44.92 -6.07 -0.99
N ILE A 393 44.62 -5.82 0.29
CA ILE A 393 45.28 -4.77 1.08
C ILE A 393 46.78 -5.08 1.22
N LYS A 394 47.17 -6.35 1.42
CA LYS A 394 48.57 -6.77 1.43
C LYS A 394 49.26 -6.43 0.11
N ALA A 395 48.66 -6.78 -1.02
CA ALA A 395 49.22 -6.52 -2.35
C ALA A 395 49.33 -5.00 -2.64
N GLU A 396 48.30 -4.23 -2.30
CA GLU A 396 48.27 -2.77 -2.40
C GLU A 396 49.40 -2.11 -1.60
N LEU A 397 49.57 -2.52 -0.34
CA LEU A 397 50.58 -1.99 0.57
C LEU A 397 52.00 -2.44 0.21
N LEU A 398 52.19 -3.71 -0.17
CA LEU A 398 53.47 -4.22 -0.65
C LEU A 398 53.95 -3.43 -1.88
N TYR A 399 53.05 -3.16 -2.84
CA TYR A 399 53.35 -2.35 -4.01
C TYR A 399 53.71 -0.90 -3.62
N LYS A 400 52.85 -0.23 -2.84
CA LYS A 400 53.10 1.12 -2.29
C LYS A 400 54.47 1.24 -1.62
N TYR A 401 54.74 0.38 -0.63
CA TYR A 401 55.97 0.44 0.16
C TYR A 401 57.22 0.10 -0.65
N THR A 402 57.12 -0.83 -1.61
CA THR A 402 58.23 -1.15 -2.52
C THR A 402 58.53 0.02 -3.46
N SER A 403 57.51 0.73 -3.93
CA SER A 403 57.71 1.94 -4.75
C SER A 403 58.29 3.11 -3.94
N GLU A 404 57.81 3.34 -2.72
CA GLU A 404 58.32 4.38 -1.81
C GLU A 404 59.78 4.14 -1.38
N ASP A 405 60.20 2.88 -1.25
CA ASP A 405 61.61 2.51 -1.02
C ASP A 405 62.51 2.76 -2.25
N ASN A 406 61.96 2.64 -3.47
CA ASN A 406 62.69 2.84 -4.73
C ASN A 406 62.78 4.33 -5.12
N ASP A 407 61.72 5.10 -4.91
CA ASP A 407 61.67 6.55 -5.11
C ASP A 407 60.81 7.22 -4.02
N PRO A 408 61.44 7.82 -2.98
CA PRO A 408 60.72 8.50 -1.90
C PRO A 408 59.92 9.74 -2.31
N THR A 409 59.95 10.15 -3.59
CA THR A 409 59.07 11.21 -4.11
C THR A 409 57.72 10.69 -4.62
N VAL A 410 57.59 9.38 -4.83
CA VAL A 410 56.38 8.74 -5.36
C VAL A 410 55.42 8.37 -4.22
N ILE A 411 54.30 9.09 -4.13
CA ILE A 411 53.29 8.87 -3.08
C ILE A 411 52.13 8.03 -3.64
N TYR A 412 52.11 6.74 -3.31
CA TYR A 412 50.98 5.88 -3.67
C TYR A 412 49.85 5.96 -2.64
N THR A 413 48.62 6.18 -3.12
CA THR A 413 47.41 6.12 -2.31
C THR A 413 46.95 4.67 -2.19
N ALA A 414 47.04 4.11 -0.98
CA ALA A 414 46.46 2.82 -0.64
C ALA A 414 44.93 2.97 -0.54
N ALA A 415 44.22 2.68 -1.63
CA ALA A 415 42.80 3.00 -1.80
C ALA A 415 41.90 2.10 -0.94
N LEU A 416 42.08 0.78 -0.99
CA LEU A 416 41.32 -0.18 -0.17
C LEU A 416 41.62 0.04 1.32
N SER A 417 42.90 0.21 1.67
CA SER A 417 43.34 0.43 3.04
C SER A 417 42.76 1.73 3.64
N ARG A 418 42.74 2.81 2.85
CA ARG A 418 42.12 4.09 3.24
C ARG A 418 40.60 3.98 3.35
N THR A 419 39.95 3.36 2.38
CA THR A 419 38.49 3.17 2.37
C THR A 419 38.04 2.34 3.60
N LEU A 420 38.77 1.27 3.95
CA LEU A 420 38.49 0.48 5.14
C LEU A 420 38.70 1.28 6.44
N ASN A 421 39.75 2.10 6.54
CA ASN A 421 39.95 2.98 7.70
C ASN A 421 38.81 3.99 7.90
N LEU A 422 38.28 4.58 6.82
CA LEU A 422 37.11 5.48 6.90
C LEU A 422 35.87 4.75 7.43
N TYR A 423 35.63 3.51 6.99
CA TYR A 423 34.56 2.67 7.53
C TYR A 423 34.78 2.32 9.01
N LEU A 424 35.99 1.88 9.40
CA LEU A 424 36.33 1.61 10.80
C LEU A 424 36.06 2.83 11.70
N LYS A 425 36.46 4.01 11.25
CA LYS A 425 36.24 5.29 11.94
C LYS A 425 34.75 5.60 12.12
N ALA A 426 33.93 5.33 11.11
CA ALA A 426 32.47 5.52 11.17
C ALA A 426 31.81 4.60 12.20
N ILE A 427 32.26 3.34 12.32
CA ILE A 427 31.82 2.40 13.37
C ILE A 427 32.55 2.59 14.72
N GLY A 428 33.14 3.77 14.96
CA GLY A 428 33.83 4.11 16.23
C GLY A 428 35.13 3.34 16.50
N THR A 429 35.63 2.54 15.54
CA THR A 429 36.83 1.71 15.69
C THR A 429 38.09 2.49 15.29
N PRO A 430 39.17 2.50 16.11
CA PRO A 430 40.39 3.23 15.76
C PRO A 430 41.05 2.74 14.47
N GLU A 431 41.39 3.67 13.59
CA GLU A 431 42.08 3.47 12.31
C GLU A 431 43.44 2.74 12.47
N VAL A 432 43.87 2.03 11.43
CA VAL A 432 45.19 1.37 11.35
C VAL A 432 46.16 2.28 10.60
N SER A 433 47.36 2.50 11.14
CA SER A 433 48.43 3.23 10.45
C SER A 433 48.91 2.47 9.22
N THR A 434 48.74 3.07 8.04
CA THR A 434 49.21 2.58 6.73
C THR A 434 50.50 3.28 6.28
N ASP A 435 51.23 3.86 7.23
CA ASP A 435 52.50 4.54 7.01
C ASP A 435 53.62 3.53 6.73
N ARG A 436 54.60 3.90 5.90
CA ARG A 436 55.73 3.03 5.50
C ARG A 436 56.53 2.46 6.68
N GLY A 437 56.61 3.18 7.80
CA GLY A 437 57.22 2.69 9.04
C GLY A 437 58.69 2.26 8.87
N SER A 438 59.04 1.11 9.47
CA SER A 438 60.38 0.51 9.43
C SER A 438 60.33 -0.97 9.03
N GLY A 439 61.46 -1.55 8.64
CA GLY A 439 61.54 -2.93 8.15
C GLY A 439 61.28 -3.04 6.64
N THR A 440 61.22 -4.26 6.11
CA THR A 440 60.98 -4.49 4.67
C THR A 440 59.53 -4.16 4.28
N PRO A 441 59.26 -3.83 2.99
CA PRO A 441 57.90 -3.64 2.48
C PRO A 441 56.95 -4.80 2.83
N GLU A 442 57.41 -6.04 2.64
CA GLU A 442 56.66 -7.25 2.98
C GLU A 442 56.39 -7.37 4.50
N ALA A 443 57.38 -7.14 5.36
CA ALA A 443 57.18 -7.20 6.81
C ALA A 443 56.14 -6.17 7.28
N ARG A 444 56.22 -4.94 6.74
CA ARG A 444 55.27 -3.86 7.06
C ARG A 444 53.87 -4.14 6.51
N ALA A 445 53.74 -4.70 5.30
CA ALA A 445 52.45 -5.06 4.72
C ALA A 445 51.74 -6.14 5.56
N ASN A 446 52.46 -7.16 6.02
CA ASN A 446 51.91 -8.16 6.95
C ASN A 446 51.51 -7.51 8.30
N GLU A 447 52.38 -6.68 8.90
CA GLU A 447 52.08 -6.00 10.18
C GLU A 447 50.80 -5.15 10.11
N VAL A 448 50.58 -4.43 8.99
CA VAL A 448 49.36 -3.63 8.80
C VAL A 448 48.13 -4.51 8.59
N VAL A 449 48.25 -5.63 7.89
CA VAL A 449 47.16 -6.62 7.76
C VAL A 449 46.84 -7.30 9.09
N ASP A 450 47.83 -7.66 9.91
CA ASP A 450 47.60 -8.18 11.27
C ASP A 450 46.87 -7.16 12.14
N ASN A 451 47.27 -5.88 12.07
CA ASN A 451 46.58 -4.79 12.75
C ASN A 451 45.14 -4.57 12.26
N PHE A 452 44.85 -4.79 10.96
CA PHE A 452 43.47 -4.81 10.44
C PHE A 452 42.70 -6.06 10.92
N ASN A 453 43.31 -7.24 10.95
CA ASN A 453 42.68 -8.47 11.45
C ASN A 453 42.27 -8.34 12.93
N LEU A 454 43.03 -7.63 13.75
CA LEU A 454 42.63 -7.25 15.12
C LEU A 454 41.38 -6.34 15.18
N LYS A 455 40.94 -5.76 14.06
CA LYS A 455 39.70 -4.96 13.94
C LYS A 455 38.50 -5.78 13.50
N ARG A 456 38.70 -6.94 12.85
CA ARG A 456 37.65 -7.78 12.22
C ARG A 456 36.41 -7.95 13.09
N SER A 457 36.60 -8.35 14.35
CA SER A 457 35.50 -8.59 15.29
C SER A 457 34.69 -7.35 15.66
N ASN A 458 35.23 -6.13 15.51
CA ASN A 458 34.46 -4.90 15.71
C ASN A 458 33.48 -4.68 14.55
N VAL A 459 33.86 -5.03 13.32
CA VAL A 459 32.97 -5.02 12.14
C VAL A 459 31.87 -6.08 12.31
N GLU A 460 32.28 -7.31 12.65
CA GLU A 460 31.34 -8.43 12.84
C GLU A 460 30.35 -8.17 13.99
N ASN A 461 30.78 -7.52 15.07
CA ASN A 461 29.93 -7.14 16.20
C ASN A 461 29.04 -5.92 15.92
N TYR A 462 29.52 -4.91 15.19
CA TYR A 462 28.72 -3.74 14.81
C TYR A 462 27.54 -4.15 13.92
N GLY A 463 27.72 -5.14 13.05
CA GLY A 463 26.66 -5.65 12.19
C GLY A 463 26.55 -4.94 10.85
N ALA A 464 25.49 -5.27 10.11
CA ALA A 464 25.33 -4.86 8.72
C ALA A 464 25.20 -3.35 8.58
N PHE A 465 26.07 -2.73 7.77
CA PHE A 465 26.19 -1.26 7.71
C PHE A 465 26.84 -0.78 6.42
N ARG A 466 26.47 0.42 5.97
CA ARG A 466 27.02 1.12 4.80
C ARG A 466 27.63 2.46 5.22
N HIS A 467 28.88 2.70 4.86
CA HIS A 467 29.53 4.01 4.99
C HIS A 467 30.35 4.33 3.74
N GLY A 468 29.95 5.37 3.00
CA GLY A 468 30.57 5.76 1.74
C GLY A 468 30.54 4.63 0.72
N THR A 469 31.72 4.17 0.29
CA THR A 469 31.92 3.08 -0.68
C THR A 469 32.18 1.71 -0.03
N VAL A 470 31.92 1.57 1.28
CA VAL A 470 31.93 0.28 1.99
C VAL A 470 30.52 -0.09 2.42
N SER A 471 30.10 -1.31 2.11
CA SER A 471 28.98 -1.99 2.76
C SER A 471 29.46 -3.33 3.29
N TYR A 472 29.15 -3.66 4.55
CA TYR A 472 29.34 -5.00 5.11
C TYR A 472 27.96 -5.65 5.28
N TYR A 473 27.77 -6.81 4.64
CA TYR A 473 26.50 -7.54 4.56
C TYR A 473 26.56 -8.74 5.48
N LYS A 474 26.04 -8.59 6.70
CA LYS A 474 25.97 -9.68 7.69
C LYS A 474 24.97 -10.74 7.21
N GLY A 475 25.40 -12.00 7.20
CA GLY A 475 24.67 -13.12 6.58
C GLY A 475 24.44 -12.98 5.07
N GLY A 476 25.06 -12.00 4.40
CA GLY A 476 24.78 -11.66 3.00
C GLY A 476 23.38 -11.06 2.75
N VAL A 477 22.62 -10.70 3.80
CA VAL A 477 21.26 -10.16 3.67
C VAL A 477 21.30 -8.78 2.99
N ASN A 478 20.41 -8.55 2.04
CA ASN A 478 20.29 -7.33 1.24
C ASN A 478 18.83 -6.87 1.19
N TYR A 479 18.60 -5.58 1.39
CA TYR A 479 17.29 -4.92 1.37
C TYR A 479 17.15 -3.97 0.17
N TYR A 480 15.94 -3.90 -0.37
CA TYR A 480 15.57 -3.07 -1.51
C TYR A 480 14.18 -2.48 -1.24
N PRO A 481 14.08 -1.19 -0.86
CA PRO A 481 12.83 -0.45 -0.95
C PRO A 481 12.37 -0.39 -2.41
N ILE A 482 11.09 -0.62 -2.64
CA ILE A 482 10.43 -0.48 -3.94
C ILE A 482 9.21 0.41 -3.72
N MET A 483 9.35 1.68 -4.11
CA MET A 483 8.29 2.68 -4.01
C MET A 483 7.17 2.31 -4.98
N ILE A 484 5.92 2.23 -4.49
CA ILE A 484 4.81 1.74 -5.30
C ILE A 484 4.31 2.85 -6.23
N LYS A 485 4.45 2.62 -7.54
CA LYS A 485 3.85 3.46 -8.59
C LYS A 485 2.36 3.19 -8.76
N HIS A 486 1.61 4.25 -9.09
CA HIS A 486 0.19 4.22 -9.44
C HIS A 486 -0.01 4.46 -10.95
N ASP A 487 0.26 5.67 -11.45
CA ASP A 487 0.21 6.03 -12.88
C ASP A 487 1.62 6.12 -13.52
N ASP A 488 2.26 4.96 -13.74
CA ASP A 488 3.62 4.85 -14.31
C ASP A 488 3.72 5.34 -15.77
N THR A 489 4.68 6.23 -16.08
CA THR A 489 4.94 6.69 -17.46
C THR A 489 6.30 7.39 -17.70
N ASP A 490 6.99 7.00 -18.78
CA ASP A 490 8.22 7.64 -19.32
C ASP A 490 8.08 9.11 -19.81
N GLN A 491 6.97 9.80 -19.51
CA GLN A 491 6.65 11.14 -20.05
C GLN A 491 7.00 12.30 -19.11
N VAL A 492 7.08 12.03 -17.82
CA VAL A 492 7.38 12.97 -16.74
C VAL A 492 8.39 12.31 -15.78
N TYR A 493 8.68 12.96 -14.66
CA TYR A 493 9.56 12.43 -13.62
C TYR A 493 9.00 12.87 -12.28
N ASN A 494 8.67 11.90 -11.43
CA ASN A 494 8.30 12.09 -10.02
C ASN A 494 7.04 12.97 -9.81
N GLU A 495 6.06 12.86 -10.71
CA GLU A 495 4.97 13.82 -10.90
C GLU A 495 3.67 13.46 -10.15
N TYR A 496 2.70 14.37 -10.07
CA TYR A 496 1.50 14.17 -9.25
C TYR A 496 0.66 12.95 -9.67
N GLY A 497 0.52 12.00 -8.74
CA GLY A 497 -0.20 10.74 -8.93
C GLY A 497 0.63 9.59 -9.53
N GLU A 498 1.92 9.80 -9.82
CA GLU A 498 2.81 8.74 -10.29
C GLU A 498 3.08 7.67 -9.21
N PHE A 499 3.09 8.07 -7.93
CA PHE A 499 3.38 7.22 -6.77
C PHE A 499 2.24 7.20 -5.76
N GLY A 500 2.23 6.17 -4.89
CA GLY A 500 1.26 5.98 -3.81
C GLY A 500 0.35 4.77 -4.03
N VAL A 501 -0.48 4.48 -3.02
CA VAL A 501 -1.45 3.38 -3.05
C VAL A 501 -2.86 3.88 -2.79
N VAL A 502 -3.75 3.65 -3.74
CA VAL A 502 -5.16 4.04 -3.70
C VAL A 502 -6.06 2.87 -3.28
N ARG A 503 -7.08 3.16 -2.46
CA ARG A 503 -8.09 2.20 -2.00
C ARG A 503 -8.79 1.45 -3.15
N ASN A 504 -9.22 0.22 -2.89
CA ASN A 504 -9.89 -0.70 -3.82
C ASN A 504 -9.10 -1.02 -5.12
N SER A 505 -7.78 -0.85 -5.11
CA SER A 505 -6.87 -1.22 -6.20
C SER A 505 -5.95 -2.38 -5.78
N VAL A 506 -5.53 -3.20 -6.74
CA VAL A 506 -4.51 -4.25 -6.57
C VAL A 506 -3.20 -3.81 -7.23
N TYR A 507 -2.09 -3.89 -6.50
CA TYR A 507 -0.74 -3.58 -6.97
C TYR A 507 0.07 -4.86 -7.10
N ASP A 508 0.40 -5.24 -8.34
CA ASP A 508 1.19 -6.41 -8.68
C ASP A 508 2.66 -6.04 -8.94
N VAL A 509 3.51 -6.25 -7.94
CA VAL A 509 4.95 -5.96 -8.00
C VAL A 509 5.69 -7.22 -8.45
N HIS A 510 5.99 -7.29 -9.76
CA HIS A 510 6.74 -8.37 -10.38
C HIS A 510 8.25 -8.06 -10.34
N ILE A 511 9.02 -8.86 -9.59
CA ILE A 511 10.47 -8.73 -9.49
C ILE A 511 11.13 -9.81 -10.35
N SER A 512 11.54 -9.44 -11.56
CA SER A 512 12.16 -10.38 -12.53
C SER A 512 13.62 -10.70 -12.22
N LYS A 513 14.36 -9.78 -11.57
CA LYS A 513 15.82 -9.90 -11.41
C LYS A 513 16.40 -9.00 -10.32
N VAL A 514 17.43 -9.50 -9.63
CA VAL A 514 18.42 -8.68 -8.89
C VAL A 514 19.66 -8.49 -9.77
N ASN A 515 20.04 -7.25 -10.04
CA ASN A 515 21.15 -6.85 -10.91
C ASN A 515 22.45 -6.55 -10.13
N ASN A 516 22.32 -5.98 -8.93
CA ASN A 516 23.40 -5.52 -8.07
C ASN A 516 23.00 -5.70 -6.59
N PRO A 517 23.95 -5.72 -5.63
CA PRO A 517 23.64 -5.70 -4.20
C PRO A 517 22.85 -4.44 -3.81
N GLY A 518 21.91 -4.58 -2.88
CA GLY A 518 21.14 -3.49 -2.30
C GLY A 518 21.76 -2.94 -1.02
N TYR A 519 20.90 -2.52 -0.08
CA TYR A 519 21.32 -1.99 1.22
C TYR A 519 21.62 -3.13 2.22
N PRO A 520 22.68 -3.04 3.05
CA PRO A 520 22.99 -4.06 4.06
C PRO A 520 22.06 -4.01 5.28
N ASN A 521 21.48 -2.84 5.55
CA ASN A 521 20.45 -2.58 6.55
C ASN A 521 19.22 -1.95 5.86
N ILE A 522 18.08 -1.86 6.53
CA ILE A 522 16.94 -1.11 5.97
C ILE A 522 17.30 0.39 5.96
N PRO A 523 17.03 1.15 4.88
CA PRO A 523 17.19 2.60 4.86
C PRO A 523 16.21 3.32 5.82
N GLU A 524 16.67 4.40 6.43
CA GLU A 524 15.82 5.32 7.19
C GLU A 524 14.94 6.19 6.25
N PRO A 525 13.81 6.76 6.72
CA PRO A 525 12.94 7.62 5.90
C PRO A 525 13.66 8.88 5.40
N ASP A 526 13.91 8.96 4.08
CA ASP A 526 14.66 10.07 3.45
C ASP A 526 13.74 10.99 2.61
N PRO A 527 13.51 12.25 3.02
CA PRO A 527 12.77 13.23 2.22
C PRO A 527 13.66 13.97 1.20
N GLY A 528 14.96 13.65 1.14
CA GLY A 528 15.93 14.25 0.21
C GLY A 528 16.09 13.52 -1.13
N THR A 529 15.72 12.24 -1.19
CA THR A 529 15.79 11.40 -2.40
C THR A 529 14.41 11.26 -3.03
N LYS A 530 14.28 11.48 -4.34
CA LYS A 530 13.01 11.37 -5.06
C LYS A 530 12.65 9.90 -5.30
N ASP A 531 11.36 9.58 -5.37
CA ASP A 531 10.91 8.20 -5.60
C ASP A 531 11.36 7.68 -6.97
N GLU A 532 11.40 8.56 -7.98
CA GLU A 532 11.87 8.25 -9.34
C GLU A 532 13.40 8.27 -9.49
N ASP A 533 14.17 8.46 -8.41
CA ASP A 533 15.62 8.24 -8.41
C ASP A 533 15.92 6.72 -8.38
N GLU A 534 15.71 6.05 -9.53
CA GLU A 534 15.91 4.61 -9.72
C GLU A 534 17.34 4.16 -9.35
N ASP A 535 17.48 3.64 -8.13
CA ASP A 535 18.66 2.91 -7.70
C ASP A 535 18.67 1.54 -8.40
N LYS A 536 19.61 1.32 -9.33
CA LYS A 536 19.55 0.24 -10.36
C LYS A 536 19.94 -1.15 -9.84
N TYR A 537 19.35 -1.54 -8.71
CA TYR A 537 19.55 -2.82 -8.06
C TYR A 537 18.66 -3.93 -8.60
N LEU A 538 17.42 -3.62 -9.01
CA LEU A 538 16.41 -4.61 -9.44
C LEU A 538 16.03 -4.45 -10.92
N SER A 539 15.17 -5.33 -11.41
CA SER A 539 14.34 -5.12 -12.61
C SER A 539 12.90 -5.51 -12.27
N ILE A 540 12.09 -4.48 -12.01
CA ILE A 540 10.71 -4.59 -11.53
C ILE A 540 9.70 -4.30 -12.66
N ARG A 541 8.44 -4.60 -12.39
CA ARG A 541 7.27 -4.03 -13.06
C ARG A 541 6.15 -3.95 -12.05
N ILE A 542 5.41 -2.85 -12.02
CA ILE A 542 4.23 -2.68 -11.17
C ILE A 542 3.03 -2.58 -12.11
N ASN A 543 2.07 -3.51 -11.99
CA ASN A 543 0.79 -3.39 -12.68
C ASN A 543 -0.27 -3.02 -11.63
N VAL A 544 -1.07 -1.99 -11.89
CA VAL A 544 -2.22 -1.63 -11.04
C VAL A 544 -3.50 -2.14 -11.70
N ASN A 545 -4.33 -2.88 -10.96
CA ASN A 545 -5.55 -3.53 -11.47
C ASN A 545 -6.78 -3.22 -10.60
N PRO A 546 -7.99 -3.07 -11.18
CA PRO A 546 -9.23 -2.89 -10.40
C PRO A 546 -9.53 -4.14 -9.56
N TRP A 547 -9.87 -3.94 -8.29
CA TRP A 547 -10.20 -5.03 -7.37
C TRP A 547 -11.72 -5.27 -7.34
N THR A 548 -12.24 -6.20 -8.15
CA THR A 548 -13.68 -6.48 -8.17
C THR A 548 -14.10 -7.35 -6.98
N TRP A 549 -15.41 -7.55 -6.79
CA TRP A 549 -15.89 -8.70 -6.02
C TRP A 549 -15.60 -10.02 -6.74
N TYR A 550 -15.74 -11.11 -5.99
CA TYR A 550 -15.72 -12.49 -6.46
C TYR A 550 -16.86 -12.76 -7.46
N THR A 551 -16.58 -13.54 -8.50
CA THR A 551 -17.58 -14.08 -9.44
C THR A 551 -17.40 -15.60 -9.53
N GLN A 552 -18.38 -16.37 -9.06
CA GLN A 552 -18.42 -17.81 -9.35
C GLN A 552 -18.68 -18.02 -10.84
N THR A 553 -17.90 -18.89 -11.47
CA THR A 553 -18.12 -19.31 -12.87
C THR A 553 -18.25 -20.82 -12.85
N GLU A 554 -19.40 -21.35 -13.25
CA GLU A 554 -19.60 -22.79 -13.44
C GLU A 554 -19.59 -23.10 -14.95
N GLU A 555 -18.83 -24.12 -15.35
CA GLU A 555 -18.96 -24.70 -16.69
C GLU A 555 -20.14 -25.68 -16.71
N LEU A 556 -20.99 -25.57 -17.74
CA LEU A 556 -22.23 -26.35 -17.94
C LEU A 556 -22.08 -27.40 -19.05
#